data_AF-A0A2M9YKT1-F1
#
_entry.id   AF-A0A2M9YKT1-F1
#
_cell.length_a   1.000
_cell.length_b   1.000
_cell.length_c   1.000
_cell.angle_alpha   90.00
_cell.angle_beta   90.00
_cell.angle_gamma   90.00
#
_symmetry.space_group_name_H-M   'P 1'
#
loop_
_entity.id
_entity.type
_entity.pdbx_description
1 polymer ?
#
loop_
_entity_poly.entity_id
_entity_poly.type
_entity_poly.pdbx_seq_one_letter_code
_entity_poly.pdbx_strand_id
1 'polypeptide(L)'
;MTTENDSKLLINRIHRIKGQLDAVEKGLLNDSMDCEKTLLLLKAASQAIKKFGEAYVQEYMDRCLTENKKKPNMENIRTAIKAAFFL
;
A
#
# COMPACT_ATOMS: atom_id res chain seq x y z
N MET A 1 4.19 -4.47 22.84
CA MET A 1 4.12 -3.01 22.99
C MET A 1 4.80 -2.37 21.77
N THR A 2 4.03 -1.87 20.79
CA THR A 2 4.40 -0.80 19.81
C THR A 2 3.24 -0.48 18.82
N THR A 3 1.97 -0.69 19.18
CA THR A 3 0.86 -0.61 18.22
C THR A 3 0.62 0.80 17.61
N GLU A 4 0.97 1.87 18.34
CA GLU A 4 0.84 3.26 17.87
C GLU A 4 1.86 3.64 16.80
N ASN A 5 3.11 3.19 16.92
CA ASN A 5 4.20 3.66 16.05
C ASN A 5 4.08 3.06 14.64
N ASP A 6 3.70 1.79 14.56
CA ASP A 6 3.58 1.08 13.29
C ASP A 6 2.35 1.55 12.48
N SER A 7 1.25 1.89 13.18
CA SER A 7 0.07 2.49 12.56
C SER A 7 0.39 3.87 11.96
N LYS A 8 1.21 4.68 12.66
CA LYS A 8 1.66 6.00 12.18
C LYS A 8 2.52 5.88 10.91
N LEU A 9 3.39 4.87 10.84
CA LEU A 9 4.21 4.62 9.65
C LEU A 9 3.37 4.25 8.42
N LEU A 10 2.34 3.41 8.59
CA LEU A 10 1.40 3.06 7.52
C LEU A 10 0.57 4.26 7.06
N ILE A 11 0.11 5.09 7.99
CA ILE A 11 -0.60 6.35 7.67
C ILE A 11 0.30 7.29 6.85
N ASN A 12 1.56 7.46 7.25
CA ASN A 12 2.51 8.28 6.50
C ASN A 12 2.74 7.78 5.07
N ARG A 13 2.77 6.45 4.86
CA ARG A 13 2.85 5.84 3.52
C ARG A 13 1.62 6.18 2.68
N ILE A 14 0.42 6.11 3.25
CA ILE A 14 -0.82 6.52 2.58
C ILE A 14 -0.78 8.00 2.19
N HIS A 15 -0.37 8.90 3.09
CA HIS A 15 -0.27 10.33 2.78
C HIS A 15 0.67 10.60 1.61
N ARG A 16 1.80 9.88 1.54
CA ARG A 16 2.72 9.98 0.40
C ARG A 16 2.08 9.50 -0.90
N ILE A 17 1.37 8.37 -0.87
CA ILE A 17 0.65 7.85 -2.06
C ILE A 17 -0.39 8.86 -2.54
N LYS A 18 -1.17 9.44 -1.63
CA LYS A 18 -2.15 10.49 -1.97
C LYS A 18 -1.49 11.66 -2.70
N GLY A 19 -0.39 12.20 -2.16
CA GLY A 19 0.35 13.28 -2.82
C GLY A 19 0.89 12.91 -4.21
N GLN A 20 1.24 11.64 -4.44
CA GLN A 20 1.63 11.16 -5.78
C GLN A 20 0.43 11.10 -6.74
N LEU A 21 -0.74 10.64 -6.27
CA LEU A 21 -1.96 10.61 -7.07
C LEU A 21 -2.46 12.03 -7.39
N ASP A 22 -2.42 12.95 -6.44
CA ASP A 22 -2.75 14.36 -6.65
C ASP A 22 -1.85 14.99 -7.73
N ALA A 23 -0.57 14.61 -7.77
CA ALA A 23 0.37 15.08 -8.79
C ALA A 23 0.04 14.52 -10.18
N VAL A 24 -0.40 13.26 -10.26
CA VAL A 24 -0.87 12.65 -11.51
C VAL A 24 -2.14 13.35 -12.00
N GLU A 25 -3.12 13.57 -11.11
CA GLU A 25 -4.37 14.27 -11.43
C GLU A 25 -4.09 15.69 -11.97
N LYS A 26 -3.20 16.45 -11.32
CA LYS A 26 -2.77 17.76 -11.82
C LYS A 26 -2.10 17.68 -13.19
N GLY A 27 -1.32 16.62 -13.45
CA GLY A 27 -0.74 16.37 -14.76
C GLY A 27 -1.78 16.18 -15.85
N LEU A 28 -2.89 15.49 -15.54
CA LEU A 28 -3.99 15.24 -16.48
C LEU A 28 -4.80 16.49 -16.81
N LEU A 29 -4.91 17.43 -15.87
CA LEU A 29 -5.68 18.67 -16.03
C LEU A 29 -4.89 19.80 -16.72
N ASN A 30 -3.59 19.62 -16.97
CA ASN A 30 -2.75 20.62 -17.62
C ASN A 30 -2.77 20.44 -19.15
N ASP A 31 -3.07 21.50 -19.88
CA ASP A 31 -3.11 21.51 -21.36
C ASP A 31 -1.74 21.22 -22.02
N SER A 32 -0.65 21.37 -21.27
CA SER A 32 0.72 21.02 -21.68
C SER A 32 1.22 19.81 -20.90
N MET A 33 0.51 18.70 -21.03
CA MET A 33 0.84 17.46 -20.32
C MET A 33 2.21 16.92 -20.73
N ASP A 34 3.15 16.92 -19.79
CA ASP A 34 4.38 16.15 -19.91
C ASP A 34 4.06 14.67 -19.65
N CYS A 35 3.76 13.94 -20.72
CA CYS A 35 3.39 12.54 -20.69
C CYS A 35 4.45 11.67 -20.00
N GLU A 36 5.74 11.95 -20.24
CA GLU A 36 6.84 11.19 -19.64
C GLU A 36 6.85 11.37 -18.11
N LYS A 37 6.75 12.62 -17.65
CA LYS A 37 6.67 12.94 -16.22
C LYS A 37 5.44 12.31 -15.57
N THR A 38 4.27 12.40 -16.20
CA THR A 38 3.04 11.80 -15.66
C THR A 38 3.15 10.27 -15.59
N LEU A 39 3.75 9.61 -16.60
CA LEU A 39 4.01 8.18 -16.58
C LEU A 39 4.98 7.77 -15.46
N LEU A 40 6.05 8.56 -15.22
CA LEU A 40 6.98 8.32 -14.13
C LEU A 40 6.31 8.46 -12.75
N LEU A 41 5.44 9.46 -12.57
CA LEU A 41 4.66 9.64 -11.35
C LEU A 41 3.69 8.49 -11.12
N LEU A 42 3.00 8.04 -12.17
CA LEU A 42 2.08 6.90 -12.10
C LEU A 42 2.81 5.61 -11.71
N LYS A 43 3.98 5.35 -12.32
CA LYS A 43 4.84 4.21 -11.96
C LYS A 43 5.28 4.28 -10.49
N ALA A 44 5.66 5.46 -10.02
CA ALA A 44 6.06 5.67 -8.63
C ALA A 44 4.90 5.44 -7.65
N ALA A 45 3.70 5.91 -7.98
CA ALA A 45 2.49 5.69 -7.19
C ALA A 45 2.13 4.20 -7.12
N SER A 46 2.18 3.49 -8.27
CA SER A 46 1.93 2.04 -8.34
C SER A 46 2.88 1.25 -7.44
N GLN A 47 4.18 1.54 -7.50
CA GLN A 47 5.17 0.88 -6.64
C GLN A 47 4.97 1.23 -5.16
N ALA A 48 4.60 2.47 -4.84
CA ALA A 48 4.31 2.88 -3.46
C ALA A 48 3.08 2.12 -2.90
N ILE A 49 2.04 1.92 -3.71
CA ILE A 49 0.86 1.11 -3.34
C ILE A 49 1.26 -0.35 -3.11
N LYS A 50 2.07 -0.97 -3.99
CA LYS A 50 2.57 -2.34 -3.78
C LYS A 50 3.30 -2.45 -2.44
N LYS A 51 4.24 -1.54 -2.17
CA LYS A 51 5.02 -1.52 -0.92
C LYS A 51 4.19 -1.21 0.32
N PHE A 52 3.13 -0.42 0.17
CA PHE A 52 2.17 -0.23 1.24
C PHE A 52 1.39 -1.52 1.53
N GLY A 53 0.92 -2.23 0.50
CA GLY A 53 0.23 -3.52 0.65
C GLY A 53 1.11 -4.55 1.36
N GLU A 54 2.36 -4.71 0.93
CA GLU A 54 3.35 -5.57 1.60
C GLU A 54 3.48 -5.24 3.11
N ALA A 55 3.66 -3.96 3.45
CA ALA A 55 3.84 -3.51 4.84
C ALA A 55 2.55 -3.67 5.68
N TYR A 56 1.39 -3.33 5.10
CA TYR A 56 0.10 -3.47 5.78
C TYR A 56 -0.18 -4.92 6.13
N VAL A 57 0.10 -5.84 5.21
CA VAL A 57 -0.04 -7.28 5.43
C VAL A 57 0.87 -7.74 6.56
N GLN A 58 2.13 -7.36 6.56
CA GLN A 58 3.05 -7.74 7.63
C GLN A 58 2.56 -7.27 9.00
N GLU A 59 2.08 -6.04 9.08
CA GLU A 59 1.70 -5.40 10.34
C GLU A 59 0.33 -5.84 10.87
N TYR A 60 -0.69 -5.84 10.01
CA TYR A 60 -2.08 -6.06 10.41
C TYR A 60 -2.52 -7.51 10.28
N MET A 61 -1.91 -8.31 9.40
CA MET A 61 -2.30 -9.72 9.28
C MET A 61 -1.92 -10.47 10.55
N ASP A 62 -0.75 -10.22 11.12
CA ASP A 62 -0.34 -10.88 12.38
C ASP A 62 -1.25 -10.45 13.55
N ARG A 63 -1.71 -9.19 13.61
CA ARG A 63 -2.74 -8.74 14.57
C ARG A 63 -4.10 -9.41 14.32
N CYS A 64 -4.61 -9.36 13.09
CA CYS A 64 -5.90 -9.97 12.73
C CYS A 64 -5.92 -11.48 12.98
N LEU A 65 -4.78 -12.15 12.78
CA LEU A 65 -4.59 -13.58 13.03
C LEU A 65 -4.53 -13.92 14.53
N THR A 66 -3.88 -13.08 15.34
CA THR A 66 -3.73 -13.33 16.78
C THR A 66 -4.98 -12.94 17.59
N GLU A 67 -5.73 -11.94 17.17
CA GLU A 67 -6.97 -11.51 17.83
C GLU A 67 -8.15 -12.46 17.55
N ASN A 68 -8.19 -13.09 16.38
CA ASN A 68 -9.24 -14.07 16.03
C ASN A 68 -8.77 -15.51 16.25
N LYS A 69 -8.92 -16.04 17.48
CA LYS A 69 -8.65 -17.44 17.86
C LYS A 69 -9.50 -18.51 17.12
N LYS A 70 -10.24 -18.16 16.08
CA LYS A 70 -11.11 -19.08 15.33
C LYS A 70 -10.95 -18.88 13.83
N LYS A 71 -10.16 -19.74 13.16
CA LYS A 71 -10.59 -20.57 11.99
C LYS A 71 -9.40 -21.20 11.23
N PRO A 72 -9.57 -22.41 10.67
CA PRO A 72 -8.53 -23.21 10.02
C PRO A 72 -8.09 -22.75 8.61
N ASN A 73 -8.62 -21.64 8.08
CA ASN A 73 -8.38 -21.22 6.68
C ASN A 73 -7.38 -20.06 6.53
N MET A 74 -6.68 -19.70 7.61
CA MET A 74 -5.81 -18.53 7.66
C MET A 74 -4.49 -18.69 6.89
N GLU A 75 -4.01 -19.92 6.74
CA GLU A 75 -2.80 -20.22 5.97
C GLU A 75 -3.01 -19.98 4.46
N ASN A 76 -4.21 -20.28 3.97
CA ASN A 76 -4.63 -19.99 2.59
C ASN A 76 -4.72 -18.48 2.33
N ILE A 77 -5.25 -17.71 3.30
CA ILE A 77 -5.29 -16.24 3.22
C ILE A 77 -3.86 -15.67 3.21
N ARG A 78 -2.99 -16.16 4.10
CA ARG A 78 -1.58 -15.75 4.16
C ARG A 78 -0.85 -16.02 2.84
N THR A 79 -1.10 -17.18 2.23
CA THR A 79 -0.51 -17.58 0.95
C THR A 79 -1.03 -16.74 -0.21
N ALA A 80 -2.34 -16.53 -0.30
CA ALA A 80 -2.95 -15.69 -1.33
C ALA A 80 -2.42 -14.25 -1.29
N ILE A 81 -2.28 -13.70 -0.08
CA ILE A 81 -1.75 -12.36 0.12
C ILE A 81 -0.25 -12.29 -0.22
N LYS A 82 0.56 -13.28 0.19
CA LYS A 82 1.97 -13.36 -0.21
C LYS A 82 2.12 -13.37 -1.74
N ALA A 83 1.29 -14.15 -2.43
CA ALA A 83 1.30 -14.20 -3.88
C ALA A 83 0.87 -12.86 -4.53
N ALA A 84 -0.11 -12.17 -3.97
CA ALA A 84 -0.62 -10.91 -4.53
C ALA A 84 0.35 -9.73 -4.39
N PHE A 85 1.14 -9.68 -3.30
CA PHE A 85 1.95 -8.50 -2.97
C PHE A 85 3.46 -8.74 -3.04
N PHE A 86 3.94 -9.98 -2.96
CA PHE A 86 5.37 -10.29 -2.82
C PHE A 86 5.97 -11.12 -3.97
N LEU A 87 5.17 -11.59 -4.94
CA LEU A 87 5.64 -12.04 -6.26
C LEU A 87 5.76 -10.85 -7.23
#